data_AF-A0AAD5AVN5-F1
#
_entry.id   AF-A0AAD5AVN5-F1
#
_cell.length_a   1.000
_cell.length_b   1.000
_cell.length_c   1.000
_cell.angle_alpha   90.00
_cell.angle_beta   90.00
_cell.angle_gamma   90.00
#
_symmetry.space_group_name_H-M   'P 1'
#
loop_
_entity.id
_entity.type
_entity.pdbx_description
1 polymer ?
#
loop_
_entity_poly.entity_id
_entity_poly.type
_entity_poly.pdbx_seq_one_letter_code
_entity_poly.pdbx_strand_id
1 'polypeptide(L)'
;MSFTRSEEHSATEDDQQAIKRRKRRRKRKAATPSGGNTHNVVAADDDEAKDAEEGNKGNTEGSECLSKNKRRKMKKKRHKEKLLALGLVPRSTALEFTYKQSEEKEVEEEVEEKEVEEVLDFLRSTRDLYLSDRSYSTGDLSGFLNATESLFTHLSNGTSPPAVVSLLCRFRSLLRQSDVETLHSVLQEFTHTSTLPKDETEVIHTLFQYWMTEVLPMQTENKT
;
A
#
# COMPACT_ATOMS: atom_id res chain seq x y z
N MET A 1 19.02 -44.86 -6.03
CA MET A 1 18.98 -44.09 -7.28
C MET A 1 17.71 -44.46 -8.03
N SER A 2 16.71 -43.58 -8.04
CA SER A 2 15.55 -43.64 -8.93
C SER A 2 15.06 -42.20 -9.16
N PHE A 3 15.22 -41.68 -10.38
CA PHE A 3 14.69 -40.40 -10.87
C PHE A 3 13.62 -40.69 -11.92
N THR A 4 12.43 -40.09 -11.80
CA THR A 4 11.47 -39.71 -12.87
C THR A 4 10.42 -38.80 -12.21
N ARG A 5 10.47 -37.46 -12.37
CA ARG A 5 9.83 -36.61 -13.39
C ARG A 5 8.34 -36.91 -13.61
N SER A 6 7.48 -35.98 -13.15
CA SER A 6 6.23 -35.57 -13.80
C SER A 6 5.86 -34.14 -13.38
N GLU A 7 5.83 -33.25 -14.37
CA GLU A 7 5.19 -31.93 -14.32
C GLU A 7 3.68 -32.14 -14.49
N GLU A 8 2.83 -31.50 -13.68
CA GLU A 8 1.48 -31.14 -14.12
C GLU A 8 1.10 -29.75 -13.58
N HIS A 9 0.94 -28.84 -14.53
CA HIS A 9 0.38 -27.51 -14.44
C HIS A 9 -1.16 -27.66 -14.51
N SER A 10 -1.91 -27.21 -13.51
CA SER A 10 -3.37 -27.05 -13.65
C SER A 10 -3.75 -25.58 -13.46
N ALA A 11 -3.86 -24.89 -14.59
CA ALA A 11 -4.61 -23.64 -14.70
C ALA A 11 -6.10 -23.97 -14.66
N THR A 12 -6.85 -23.38 -13.74
CA THR A 12 -8.31 -23.35 -13.78
C THR A 12 -8.74 -21.93 -14.11
N GLU A 13 -8.94 -21.70 -15.41
CA GLU A 13 -9.82 -20.67 -15.91
C GLU A 13 -11.28 -21.00 -15.55
N ASP A 14 -12.11 -19.97 -15.65
CA ASP A 14 -13.55 -20.00 -15.94
C ASP A 14 -14.49 -19.73 -14.76
N ASP A 15 -14.81 -18.45 -14.59
CA ASP A 15 -16.14 -18.04 -14.13
C ASP A 15 -16.59 -16.81 -14.94
N GLN A 16 -16.76 -17.04 -16.25
CA GLN A 16 -17.39 -16.10 -17.16
C GLN A 16 -18.86 -15.91 -16.78
N GLN A 17 -19.13 -14.90 -15.94
CA GLN A 17 -20.47 -14.42 -15.66
C GLN A 17 -21.19 -14.06 -16.97
N ALA A 18 -22.18 -14.89 -17.31
CA ALA A 18 -23.02 -14.77 -18.49
C ALA A 18 -23.81 -13.45 -18.50
N ILE A 19 -23.28 -12.42 -19.18
CA ILE A 19 -23.97 -11.17 -19.47
C ILE A 19 -25.07 -11.46 -20.50
N LYS A 20 -26.31 -11.66 -20.03
CA LYS A 20 -27.51 -11.77 -20.87
C LYS A 20 -27.78 -10.43 -21.59
N ARG A 21 -27.20 -10.25 -22.78
CA ARG A 21 -27.40 -9.07 -23.65
C ARG A 21 -28.84 -9.03 -24.17
N ARG A 22 -29.65 -8.13 -23.62
CA ARG A 22 -31.03 -7.83 -24.04
C ARG A 22 -31.07 -7.24 -25.46
N LYS A 23 -31.44 -8.04 -26.47
CA LYS A 23 -31.63 -7.62 -27.88
C LYS A 23 -32.75 -6.58 -28.00
N ARG A 24 -32.40 -5.31 -28.29
CA ARG A 24 -33.37 -4.26 -28.66
C ARG A 24 -33.81 -4.46 -30.12
N ARG A 25 -35.06 -4.87 -30.37
CA ARG A 25 -35.68 -4.88 -31.71
C ARG A 25 -35.84 -3.42 -32.21
N ARG A 26 -35.12 -3.05 -33.27
CA ARG A 26 -35.34 -1.79 -33.99
C ARG A 26 -36.53 -1.98 -34.95
N LYS A 27 -37.59 -1.20 -34.78
CA LYS A 27 -38.77 -1.19 -35.66
C LYS A 27 -38.40 -0.38 -36.92
N ARG A 28 -38.43 -1.01 -38.10
CA ARG A 28 -38.29 -0.31 -39.39
C ARG A 28 -39.58 0.50 -39.66
N LYS A 29 -39.43 1.75 -40.10
CA LYS A 29 -40.54 2.64 -40.49
C LYS A 29 -40.79 2.45 -41.99
N ALA A 30 -42.01 2.12 -42.37
CA ALA A 30 -42.40 1.99 -43.78
C ALA A 30 -42.41 3.37 -44.45
N ALA A 31 -41.89 3.43 -45.68
CA ALA A 31 -41.97 4.59 -46.55
C ALA A 31 -43.34 4.63 -47.23
N THR A 32 -43.95 5.81 -47.30
CA THR A 32 -45.09 6.10 -48.19
C THR A 32 -44.73 7.30 -49.07
N PRO A 33 -44.99 7.22 -50.39
CA PRO A 33 -44.54 8.23 -51.34
C PRO A 33 -45.48 9.44 -51.42
N SER A 34 -44.89 10.50 -51.97
CA SER A 34 -45.46 11.78 -52.39
C SER A 34 -46.74 11.66 -53.23
N GLY A 35 -47.66 12.62 -53.07
CA GLY A 35 -48.73 12.87 -54.04
C GLY A 35 -49.72 13.95 -53.63
N GLY A 36 -49.76 15.04 -54.40
CA GLY A 36 -51.04 15.65 -54.82
C GLY A 36 -51.56 16.86 -54.04
N ASN A 37 -51.28 18.03 -54.61
CA ASN A 37 -51.92 19.33 -54.40
C ASN A 37 -53.42 19.35 -54.83
N THR A 38 -54.32 20.00 -54.07
CA THR A 38 -55.45 20.81 -54.61
C THR A 38 -56.10 21.69 -53.53
N HIS A 39 -56.46 22.90 -53.95
CA HIS A 39 -56.99 24.06 -53.25
C HIS A 39 -58.54 24.12 -53.35
N ASN A 40 -59.24 24.65 -52.31
CA ASN A 40 -60.50 25.47 -52.32
C ASN A 40 -61.31 25.29 -51.02
N VAL A 41 -61.62 26.34 -50.23
CA VAL A 41 -62.67 27.42 -50.38
C VAL A 41 -64.06 26.81 -50.10
N VAL A 42 -64.98 27.26 -49.22
CA VAL A 42 -65.43 28.56 -48.67
C VAL A 42 -66.26 28.35 -47.35
N ALA A 43 -66.46 29.44 -46.56
CA ALA A 43 -67.72 29.93 -45.89
C ALA A 43 -68.42 29.10 -44.77
N ALA A 44 -69.14 29.65 -43.79
CA ALA A 44 -69.40 31.00 -43.24
C ALA A 44 -70.31 30.84 -41.97
N ASP A 45 -70.63 31.98 -41.33
CA ASP A 45 -71.67 32.30 -40.31
C ASP A 45 -71.31 32.03 -38.83
N ASP A 46 -71.04 33.06 -38.00
CA ASP A 46 -71.92 34.09 -37.38
C ASP A 46 -72.81 33.53 -36.25
N ASP A 47 -72.56 33.93 -34.99
CA ASP A 47 -73.39 34.90 -34.23
C ASP A 47 -72.97 35.00 -32.75
N GLU A 48 -73.39 36.10 -32.12
CA GLU A 48 -72.86 36.81 -30.96
C GLU A 48 -73.44 36.43 -29.58
N ALA A 49 -72.78 36.98 -28.53
CA ALA A 49 -73.29 37.39 -27.21
C ALA A 49 -73.40 36.43 -25.97
N LYS A 50 -72.52 36.75 -24.98
CA LYS A 50 -72.71 37.00 -23.51
C LYS A 50 -73.28 35.87 -22.62
N ASP A 51 -72.77 35.57 -21.42
CA ASP A 51 -72.42 36.45 -20.29
C ASP A 51 -71.50 35.75 -19.25
N ALA A 52 -70.96 36.56 -18.33
CA ALA A 52 -69.80 36.32 -17.47
C ALA A 52 -69.93 35.26 -16.35
N GLU A 53 -68.82 34.56 -16.07
CA GLU A 53 -68.48 34.09 -14.72
C GLU A 53 -66.98 34.29 -14.46
N GLU A 54 -66.71 34.82 -13.27
CA GLU A 54 -65.44 35.37 -12.81
C GLU A 54 -64.61 34.24 -12.17
N GLY A 55 -63.39 34.01 -12.69
CA GLY A 55 -62.56 32.93 -12.17
C GLY A 55 -61.14 32.91 -12.74
N ASN A 56 -60.30 33.78 -12.19
CA ASN A 56 -58.83 33.66 -12.22
C ASN A 56 -58.16 33.84 -13.60
N LYS A 57 -58.03 35.09 -14.04
CA LYS A 57 -57.02 35.50 -15.04
C LYS A 57 -55.63 35.48 -14.39
N GLY A 58 -54.97 34.33 -14.47
CA GLY A 58 -53.55 34.15 -14.13
C GLY A 58 -52.84 33.29 -15.17
N ASN A 59 -52.20 33.95 -16.14
CA ASN A 59 -51.32 33.41 -17.18
C ASN A 59 -51.91 32.39 -18.18
N THR A 60 -52.53 32.91 -19.24
CA THR A 60 -52.66 32.23 -20.54
C THR A 60 -51.94 33.01 -21.63
N GLU A 61 -50.63 33.19 -21.52
CA GLU A 61 -49.78 33.54 -22.66
C GLU A 61 -48.52 32.65 -22.61
N GLY A 62 -48.43 31.71 -23.56
CA GLY A 62 -47.28 30.80 -23.70
C GLY A 62 -47.47 29.37 -23.18
N SER A 63 -48.70 28.91 -22.90
CA SER A 63 -48.93 27.48 -22.63
C SER A 63 -48.90 26.70 -23.94
N GLU A 64 -47.70 26.44 -24.47
CA GLU A 64 -47.50 25.29 -25.35
C GLU A 64 -48.10 24.08 -24.63
N CYS A 65 -49.21 23.55 -25.16
CA CYS A 65 -49.89 22.37 -24.64
C CYS A 65 -48.90 21.21 -24.60
N LEU A 66 -48.17 21.06 -23.50
CA LEU A 66 -47.07 20.11 -23.40
C LEU A 66 -47.61 18.72 -23.71
N SER A 67 -46.98 18.04 -24.68
CA SER A 67 -47.30 16.65 -25.00
C SER A 67 -47.44 15.82 -23.71
N LYS A 68 -48.41 14.90 -23.68
CA LYS A 68 -48.67 13.99 -22.55
C LYS A 68 -47.37 13.36 -22.01
N ASN A 69 -46.42 13.05 -22.91
CA ASN A 69 -45.10 12.54 -22.56
C ASN A 69 -44.20 13.57 -21.84
N LYS A 70 -44.15 14.82 -22.33
CA LYS A 70 -43.40 15.94 -21.71
C LYS A 70 -43.93 16.18 -20.29
N ARG A 71 -45.26 16.18 -20.11
CA ARG A 71 -45.89 16.30 -18.78
C ARG A 71 -45.49 15.16 -17.85
N ARG A 72 -45.52 13.90 -18.31
CA ARG A 72 -45.11 12.73 -17.52
C ARG A 72 -43.63 12.81 -17.11
N LYS A 73 -42.74 13.20 -18.03
CA LYS A 73 -41.30 13.37 -17.74
C LYS A 73 -41.05 14.45 -16.69
N MET A 74 -41.74 15.59 -16.80
CA MET A 74 -41.62 16.68 -15.82
C MET A 74 -42.10 16.26 -14.43
N LYS A 75 -43.23 15.53 -14.33
CA LYS A 75 -43.68 14.97 -13.06
C LYS A 75 -42.64 14.03 -12.44
N LYS A 76 -42.06 13.12 -13.26
CA LYS A 76 -41.02 12.19 -12.79
C LYS A 76 -39.75 12.92 -12.32
N LYS A 77 -39.33 13.96 -13.03
CA LYS A 77 -38.18 14.80 -12.65
C LYS A 77 -38.42 15.49 -11.30
N ARG A 78 -39.54 16.20 -11.16
CA ARG A 78 -39.92 16.89 -9.91
C ARG A 78 -40.04 15.93 -8.73
N HIS A 79 -40.58 14.74 -8.93
CA HIS A 79 -40.66 13.73 -7.88
C HIS A 79 -39.29 13.24 -7.42
N LYS A 80 -38.37 12.93 -8.36
CA LYS A 80 -36.99 12.53 -8.03
C LYS A 80 -36.25 13.64 -7.26
N GLU A 81 -36.41 14.87 -7.70
CA GLU A 81 -35.83 16.05 -7.05
C GLU A 81 -36.37 16.24 -5.63
N LYS A 82 -37.70 16.12 -5.44
CA LYS A 82 -38.33 16.15 -4.12
C LYS A 82 -37.78 15.07 -3.19
N LEU A 83 -37.59 13.84 -3.69
CA LEU A 83 -36.99 12.76 -2.90
C LEU A 83 -35.53 13.05 -2.52
N LEU A 84 -34.73 13.61 -3.43
CA LEU A 84 -33.35 14.01 -3.15
C LEU A 84 -33.26 15.17 -2.14
N ALA A 85 -34.19 16.13 -2.20
CA ALA A 85 -34.27 17.24 -1.26
C ALA A 85 -34.67 16.80 0.15
N LEU A 86 -35.54 15.78 0.25
CA LEU A 86 -35.92 15.16 1.52
C LEU A 86 -34.91 14.12 2.04
N GLY A 87 -33.79 13.89 1.33
CA GLY A 87 -32.80 12.87 1.71
C GLY A 87 -33.29 11.42 1.60
N LEU A 88 -34.46 11.17 0.99
CA LEU A 88 -35.05 9.83 0.82
C LEU A 88 -34.40 9.01 -0.30
N VAL A 89 -33.49 9.61 -1.06
CA VAL A 89 -32.70 8.93 -2.10
C VAL A 89 -31.22 9.11 -1.77
N PRO A 90 -30.45 8.02 -1.68
CA PRO A 90 -29.01 8.10 -1.46
C PRO A 90 -28.32 8.92 -2.56
N ARG A 91 -27.47 9.86 -2.15
CA ARG A 91 -26.52 10.51 -3.06
C ARG A 91 -25.35 9.55 -3.22
N SER A 92 -24.95 9.26 -4.46
CA SER A 92 -23.71 8.54 -4.71
C SER A 92 -22.55 9.42 -4.26
N THR A 93 -21.92 9.10 -3.14
CA THR A 93 -20.65 9.71 -2.72
C THR A 93 -19.55 9.12 -3.59
N ALA A 94 -18.66 9.96 -4.11
CA ALA A 94 -17.44 9.46 -4.74
C ALA A 94 -16.58 8.80 -3.66
N LEU A 95 -16.07 7.61 -3.94
CA LEU A 95 -15.09 6.95 -3.09
C LEU A 95 -13.75 7.63 -3.33
N GLU A 96 -13.28 8.42 -2.38
CA GLU A 96 -11.96 9.04 -2.43
C GLU A 96 -10.92 8.01 -1.98
N PHE A 97 -10.09 7.57 -2.93
CA PHE A 97 -8.93 6.75 -2.64
C PHE A 97 -7.74 7.67 -2.34
N THR A 98 -7.42 7.82 -1.06
CA THR A 98 -6.18 8.47 -0.62
C THR A 98 -5.19 7.40 -0.19
N TYR A 99 -4.05 7.33 -0.87
CA TYR A 99 -2.92 6.49 -0.44
C TYR A 99 -2.40 7.05 0.89
N LYS A 100 -2.44 6.24 1.96
CA LYS A 100 -1.65 6.53 3.16
C LYS A 100 -0.18 6.29 2.80
N GLN A 101 0.60 7.36 2.71
CA GLN A 101 2.03 7.24 2.95
C GLN A 101 2.16 6.88 4.43
N SER A 102 2.63 5.67 4.71
CA SER A 102 2.76 5.16 6.07
C SER A 102 3.94 5.87 6.74
N GLU A 103 3.67 7.00 7.40
CA GLU A 103 4.61 7.63 8.33
C GLU A 103 5.15 6.60 9.36
N GLU A 104 4.36 5.57 9.67
CA GLU A 104 4.78 4.42 10.49
C GLU A 104 6.01 3.67 9.93
N LYS A 105 6.16 3.55 8.61
CA LYS A 105 7.36 2.92 8.02
C LYS A 105 8.59 3.80 8.15
N GLU A 106 8.44 5.10 7.98
CA GLU A 106 9.56 6.03 8.07
C GLU A 106 10.11 6.06 9.51
N VAL A 107 9.22 6.00 10.51
CA VAL A 107 9.60 5.89 11.92
C VAL A 107 10.27 4.55 12.24
N GLU A 108 9.77 3.44 11.67
CA GLU A 108 10.37 2.12 11.89
C GLU A 108 11.76 2.01 11.25
N GLU A 109 11.93 2.55 10.03
CA GLU A 109 13.21 2.64 9.34
C GLU A 109 14.21 3.53 10.09
N GLU A 110 13.79 4.69 10.61
CA GLU A 110 14.65 5.59 11.40
C GLU A 110 15.13 4.93 12.72
N VAL A 111 14.27 4.14 13.36
CA VAL A 111 14.63 3.38 14.57
C VAL A 111 15.65 2.29 14.24
N GLU A 112 15.48 1.59 13.13
CA GLU A 112 16.41 0.56 12.68
C GLU A 112 17.78 1.17 12.34
N GLU A 113 17.83 2.28 11.59
CA GLU A 113 19.06 3.00 11.26
C GLU A 113 19.84 3.42 12.51
N LYS A 114 19.14 3.95 13.52
CA LYS A 114 19.77 4.32 14.78
C LYS A 114 20.33 3.12 15.53
N GLU A 115 19.64 1.98 15.50
CA GLU A 115 20.13 0.75 16.13
C GLU A 115 21.38 0.21 15.42
N VAL A 116 21.44 0.33 14.09
CA VAL A 116 22.64 -0.02 13.29
C VAL A 116 23.83 0.86 13.66
N GLU A 117 23.64 2.18 13.75
CA GLU A 117 24.72 3.11 14.13
C GLU A 117 25.24 2.80 15.54
N GLU A 118 24.32 2.51 16.47
CA GLU A 118 24.66 2.09 17.82
C GLU A 118 25.51 0.80 17.83
N VAL A 119 25.15 -0.20 17.01
CA VAL A 119 25.93 -1.44 16.83
C VAL A 119 27.31 -1.14 16.26
N LEU A 120 27.40 -0.29 15.25
CA LEU A 120 28.67 0.13 14.63
C LEU A 120 29.60 0.79 15.65
N ASP A 121 29.09 1.73 16.44
CA ASP A 121 29.85 2.39 17.50
C ASP A 121 30.38 1.40 18.54
N PHE A 122 29.55 0.42 18.92
CA PHE A 122 29.96 -0.64 19.84
C PHE A 122 31.09 -1.49 19.25
N LEU A 123 30.96 -1.92 17.99
CA LEU A 123 31.98 -2.76 17.34
C LEU A 123 33.30 -1.99 17.17
N ARG A 124 33.24 -0.71 16.80
CA ARG A 124 34.43 0.16 16.70
C ARG A 124 35.11 0.30 18.06
N SER A 125 34.34 0.63 19.10
CA SER A 125 34.88 0.76 20.47
C SER A 125 35.49 -0.54 20.97
N THR A 126 34.82 -1.67 20.71
CA THR A 126 35.30 -3.01 21.10
C THR A 126 36.58 -3.38 20.35
N ARG A 127 36.66 -3.08 19.05
CA ARG A 127 37.88 -3.26 18.25
C ARG A 127 39.02 -2.43 18.82
N ASP A 128 38.79 -1.17 19.14
CA ASP A 128 39.84 -0.28 19.65
C ASP A 128 40.36 -0.74 21.01
N LEU A 129 39.46 -1.22 21.88
CA LEU A 129 39.81 -1.83 23.16
C LEU A 129 40.61 -3.14 22.95
N TYR A 130 40.11 -4.02 22.08
CA TYR A 130 40.77 -5.27 21.71
C TYR A 130 42.20 -5.05 21.19
N LEU A 131 42.39 -4.06 20.30
CA LEU A 131 43.71 -3.73 19.76
C LEU A 131 44.64 -3.11 20.81
N SER A 132 44.09 -2.35 21.76
CA SER A 132 44.86 -1.76 22.86
C SER A 132 45.43 -2.85 23.77
N ASP A 133 44.61 -3.83 24.15
CA ASP A 133 45.00 -4.96 25.01
C ASP A 133 45.95 -5.94 24.30
N ARG A 134 45.82 -6.10 22.98
CA ARG A 134 46.59 -7.07 22.19
C ARG A 134 47.95 -6.54 21.70
N SER A 135 48.32 -5.32 22.07
CA SER A 135 49.49 -4.57 21.56
C SER A 135 50.87 -5.24 21.74
N TYR A 136 50.97 -6.41 22.39
CA TYR A 136 52.20 -7.21 22.56
C TYR A 136 52.28 -8.47 21.68
N SER A 137 51.21 -8.85 20.96
CA SER A 137 51.15 -10.07 20.15
C SER A 137 51.06 -9.74 18.66
N THR A 138 52.22 -9.51 18.04
CA THR A 138 52.40 -9.15 16.63
C THR A 138 52.28 -10.36 15.69
N GLY A 139 51.10 -11.00 15.64
CA GLY A 139 50.75 -11.96 14.59
C GLY A 139 49.65 -11.39 13.69
N ASP A 140 49.70 -11.67 12.38
CA ASP A 140 48.78 -11.28 11.27
C ASP A 140 47.46 -10.55 11.63
N LEU A 141 47.56 -9.36 12.23
CA LEU A 141 46.42 -8.47 12.48
C LEU A 141 45.94 -7.83 11.17
N SER A 142 46.78 -7.81 10.12
CA SER A 142 46.44 -7.21 8.83
C SER A 142 45.17 -7.81 8.21
N GLY A 143 44.97 -9.13 8.33
CA GLY A 143 43.77 -9.80 7.82
C GLY A 143 42.52 -9.41 8.63
N PHE A 144 42.66 -9.39 9.95
CA PHE A 144 41.60 -8.97 10.87
C PHE A 144 41.18 -7.51 10.64
N LEU A 145 42.15 -6.58 10.52
CA LEU A 145 41.84 -5.17 10.27
C LEU A 145 41.13 -4.98 8.92
N ASN A 146 41.62 -5.62 7.86
CA ASN A 146 40.97 -5.51 6.55
C ASN A 146 39.54 -6.04 6.57
N ALA A 147 39.30 -7.17 7.24
CA ALA A 147 37.96 -7.72 7.42
C ALA A 147 37.07 -6.82 8.29
N THR A 148 37.60 -6.20 9.35
CA THR A 148 36.83 -5.25 10.17
C THR A 148 36.40 -4.01 9.38
N GLU A 149 37.28 -3.45 8.56
CA GLU A 149 36.97 -2.27 7.76
C GLU A 149 35.93 -2.62 6.68
N SER A 150 36.07 -3.76 5.99
CA SER A 150 35.07 -4.27 5.06
C SER A 150 33.69 -4.38 5.73
N LEU A 151 33.62 -5.04 6.88
CA LEU A 151 32.39 -5.18 7.65
C LEU A 151 31.76 -3.83 8.00
N PHE A 152 32.55 -2.87 8.48
CA PHE A 152 32.03 -1.55 8.85
C PHE A 152 31.51 -0.78 7.64
N THR A 153 32.18 -0.89 6.48
CA THR A 153 31.66 -0.28 5.25
C THR A 153 30.37 -0.93 4.78
N HIS A 154 30.23 -2.26 4.92
CA HIS A 154 29.00 -2.95 4.55
C HIS A 154 27.81 -2.60 5.46
N LEU A 155 28.08 -2.38 6.75
CA LEU A 155 27.06 -1.96 7.71
C LEU A 155 26.69 -0.48 7.51
N SER A 156 27.66 0.42 7.32
CA SER A 156 27.37 1.85 7.13
C SER A 156 26.65 2.14 5.81
N ASN A 157 26.96 1.38 4.76
CA ASN A 157 26.36 1.57 3.44
C ASN A 157 25.02 0.81 3.30
N GLY A 158 24.56 0.10 4.33
CA GLY A 158 23.34 -0.69 4.28
C GLY A 158 23.39 -1.84 3.26
N THR A 159 24.58 -2.31 2.88
CA THR A 159 24.73 -3.43 1.92
C THR A 159 24.68 -4.80 2.60
N SER A 160 24.66 -4.81 3.93
CA SER A 160 24.57 -6.03 4.73
C SER A 160 23.16 -6.62 4.68
N PRO A 161 23.00 -7.96 4.68
CA PRO A 161 21.69 -8.58 4.72
C PRO A 161 20.90 -8.18 5.98
N PRO A 162 19.60 -7.87 5.89
CA PRO A 162 18.79 -7.47 7.06
C PRO A 162 18.77 -8.51 8.19
N ALA A 163 18.87 -9.80 7.84
CA ALA A 163 18.98 -10.89 8.81
C ALA A 163 20.25 -10.79 9.66
N VAL A 164 21.36 -10.28 9.10
CA VAL A 164 22.61 -10.08 9.84
C VAL A 164 22.50 -8.87 10.75
N VAL A 165 21.95 -7.76 10.24
CA VAL A 165 21.77 -6.52 11.01
C VAL A 165 20.90 -6.76 12.24
N SER A 166 19.72 -7.35 12.06
CA SER A 166 18.82 -7.72 13.15
C SER A 166 19.47 -8.66 14.18
N LEU A 167 20.35 -9.57 13.74
CA LEU A 167 21.10 -10.44 14.64
C LEU A 167 22.16 -9.68 15.46
N LEU A 168 22.87 -8.73 14.86
CA LEU A 168 23.84 -7.89 15.57
C LEU A 168 23.15 -6.98 16.60
N CYS A 169 21.99 -6.41 16.25
CA CYS A 169 21.12 -5.69 17.17
C CYS A 169 20.69 -6.58 18.36
N ARG A 170 20.31 -7.83 18.07
CA ARG A 170 20.00 -8.83 19.10
C ARG A 170 21.21 -9.15 19.97
N PHE A 171 22.41 -9.32 19.41
CA PHE A 171 23.63 -9.58 20.20
C PHE A 171 23.94 -8.44 21.16
N ARG A 172 23.88 -7.19 20.67
CA ARG A 172 24.04 -5.99 21.51
C ARG A 172 23.01 -5.96 22.64
N SER A 173 21.76 -6.29 22.33
CA SER A 173 20.69 -6.36 23.32
C SER A 173 20.91 -7.45 24.38
N LEU A 174 21.46 -8.60 24.01
CA LEU A 174 21.82 -9.69 24.94
C LEU A 174 23.01 -9.30 25.83
N LEU A 175 24.02 -8.62 25.26
CA LEU A 175 25.15 -8.08 26.03
C LEU A 175 24.67 -7.11 27.11
N ARG A 176 23.70 -6.24 26.80
CA ARG A 176 23.13 -5.30 27.77
C ARG A 176 22.38 -5.99 28.91
N GLN A 177 21.83 -7.17 28.65
CA GLN A 177 21.14 -8.00 29.63
C GLN A 177 22.10 -8.93 30.40
N SER A 178 23.40 -8.93 30.04
CA SER A 178 24.42 -9.83 30.57
C SER A 178 24.06 -11.32 30.43
N ASP A 179 23.27 -11.67 29.42
CA ASP A 179 22.89 -13.06 29.15
C ASP A 179 23.95 -13.73 28.27
N VAL A 180 25.05 -14.14 28.92
CA VAL A 180 26.25 -14.67 28.25
C VAL A 180 26.00 -16.05 27.65
N GLU A 181 25.20 -16.89 28.30
CA GLU A 181 24.93 -18.26 27.84
C GLU A 181 24.10 -18.29 26.55
N THR A 182 23.03 -17.48 26.50
CA THR A 182 22.23 -17.38 25.27
C THR A 182 23.00 -16.67 24.17
N LEU A 183 23.76 -15.62 24.49
CA LEU A 183 24.59 -14.91 23.52
C LEU A 183 25.62 -15.85 22.88
N HIS A 184 26.32 -16.66 23.67
CA HIS A 184 27.28 -17.64 23.15
C HIS A 184 26.60 -18.64 22.21
N SER A 185 25.42 -19.13 22.58
CA SER A 185 24.67 -20.10 21.76
C SER A 185 24.26 -19.51 20.41
N VAL A 186 23.72 -18.29 20.39
CA VAL A 186 23.30 -17.62 19.14
C VAL A 186 24.50 -17.20 18.31
N LEU A 187 25.61 -16.79 18.94
CA LEU A 187 26.86 -16.45 18.25
C LEU A 187 27.46 -17.69 17.57
N GLN A 188 27.42 -18.84 18.22
CA GLN A 188 27.88 -20.09 17.62
C GLN A 188 26.99 -20.50 16.42
N GLU A 189 25.67 -20.40 16.55
CA GLU A 189 24.73 -20.66 15.44
C GLU A 189 24.99 -19.72 14.25
N PHE A 190 25.24 -18.43 14.52
CA PHE A 190 25.58 -17.44 13.50
C PHE A 190 26.82 -17.82 12.70
N THR A 191 27.90 -18.25 13.37
CA THR A 191 29.14 -18.62 12.65
C THR A 191 28.95 -19.74 11.63
N HIS A 192 27.94 -20.59 11.82
CA HIS A 192 27.63 -21.70 10.92
C HIS A 192 26.60 -21.36 9.84
N THR A 193 25.73 -20.39 10.09
CA THR A 193 24.56 -20.07 9.24
C THR A 193 24.69 -18.74 8.50
N SER A 194 25.67 -17.92 8.85
CA SER A 194 25.88 -16.59 8.28
C SER A 194 26.12 -16.64 6.76
N THR A 195 25.50 -15.70 6.06
CA THR A 195 25.74 -15.45 4.63
C THR A 195 26.90 -14.47 4.39
N LEU A 196 27.50 -13.92 5.46
CA LEU A 196 28.65 -13.02 5.35
C LEU A 196 29.91 -13.79 4.95
N PRO A 197 30.92 -13.07 4.42
CA PRO A 197 32.27 -13.62 4.28
C PRO A 197 32.76 -14.22 5.60
N LYS A 198 33.53 -15.31 5.50
CA LYS A 198 34.07 -16.03 6.66
C LYS A 198 34.91 -15.10 7.55
N ASP A 199 35.73 -14.26 6.93
CA ASP A 199 36.62 -13.33 7.62
C ASP A 199 35.83 -12.30 8.46
N GLU A 200 34.73 -11.76 7.92
CA GLU A 200 33.85 -10.82 8.64
C GLU A 200 33.08 -11.51 9.78
N THR A 201 32.67 -12.76 9.56
CA THR A 201 32.00 -13.57 10.58
C THR A 201 32.95 -13.89 11.74
N GLU A 202 34.21 -14.21 11.45
CA GLU A 202 35.25 -14.43 12.45
C GLU A 202 35.56 -13.15 13.25
N VAL A 203 35.55 -11.98 12.59
CA VAL A 203 35.69 -10.67 13.25
C VAL A 203 34.59 -10.47 14.28
N ILE A 204 33.32 -10.62 13.88
CA ILE A 204 32.16 -10.46 14.77
C ILE A 204 32.31 -11.42 15.95
N HIS A 205 32.54 -12.71 15.68
CA HIS A 205 32.72 -13.71 16.73
C HIS A 205 33.82 -13.32 17.71
N THR A 206 34.99 -12.90 17.22
CA THR A 206 36.13 -12.52 18.05
C THR A 206 35.84 -11.31 18.93
N LEU A 207 35.22 -10.26 18.37
CA LEU A 207 34.89 -9.03 19.12
C LEU A 207 33.86 -9.30 20.22
N PHE A 208 32.79 -10.03 19.90
CA PHE A 208 31.77 -10.38 20.90
C PHE A 208 32.32 -11.34 21.96
N GLN A 209 33.13 -12.32 21.56
CA GLN A 209 33.79 -13.24 22.50
C GLN A 209 34.71 -12.48 23.46
N TYR A 210 35.56 -11.59 22.94
CA TYR A 210 36.44 -10.76 23.76
C TYR A 210 35.65 -9.90 24.73
N TRP A 211 34.56 -9.27 24.29
CA TRP A 211 33.71 -8.48 25.18
C TRP A 211 33.11 -9.33 26.31
N MET A 212 32.66 -10.55 25.99
CA MET A 212 32.11 -11.48 26.99
C MET A 212 33.16 -11.95 28.00
N THR A 213 34.40 -12.20 27.58
CA THR A 213 35.44 -12.78 28.44
C THR A 213 36.24 -11.74 29.22
N GLU A 214 36.53 -10.59 28.62
CA GLU A 214 37.42 -9.60 29.22
C GLU A 214 36.65 -8.39 29.76
N VAL A 215 35.61 -7.92 29.07
CA VAL A 215 34.97 -6.62 29.40
C VAL A 215 33.81 -6.77 30.38
N LEU A 216 32.95 -7.77 30.19
CA LEU A 216 31.81 -8.00 31.11
C LEU A 216 32.26 -8.29 32.56
N PRO A 217 33.26 -9.16 32.83
CA PRO A 217 33.68 -9.45 34.20
C PRO A 217 34.24 -8.21 34.92
N MET A 218 35.05 -7.40 34.22
CA MET A 218 35.63 -6.18 34.78
C MET A 218 34.56 -5.15 35.21
N GLN A 219 33.41 -5.10 34.54
CA GLN A 219 32.29 -4.21 34.93
C GLN A 219 31.60 -4.65 36.22
N THR A 220 31.63 -5.94 36.55
CA THR A 220 30.99 -6.49 37.75
C THR A 220 31.82 -6.27 39.02
N GLU A 221 33.14 -6.29 38.91
CA GLU A 221 34.05 -6.12 40.06
C GLU A 221 34.06 -4.69 40.61
N ASN A 222 33.83 -3.68 39.76
CA ASN A 222 33.77 -2.27 40.15
C ASN A 222 32.49 -1.86 40.90
N LYS A 223 31.56 -2.79 41.11
CA LYS A 223 30.25 -2.55 41.73
C LYS A 223 30.11 -3.16 43.13
N THR A 224 31.21 -3.66 43.67
CA THR A 224 31.35 -4.20 45.03
C THR A 224 32.17 -3.26 45.90
#